data_AF-A0A0F8YV41-F1
#
_entry.id   AF-A0A0F8YV41-F1
#
_cell.length_a   1.000
_cell.length_b   1.000
_cell.length_c   1.000
_cell.angle_alpha   90.00
_cell.angle_beta   90.00
_cell.angle_gamma   90.00
#
_symmetry.space_group_name_H-M   'P 1'
#
loop_
_entity.id
_entity.type
_entity.pdbx_description
1 polymer ?
#
loop_
_entity_poly.entity_id
_entity_poly.type
_entity_poly.pdbx_seq_one_letter_code
_entity_poly.pdbx_strand_id
1 'polypeptide(L)'
;MIRDFIDRSTNKIDIEIKFKRGAIEGWTEDDAIGFFKLRTKKTERIVVIDWSGNAIRQYETAEELVKDFVDWRFGYYVLRYQKLYDDTSYELRYQQGIKECFDKDLPSMLTDIKDKEAVVNKIEKLTLKFKLDEKQIDRIVNFPTYRWSKESYQQCKDKIKEWRAAKKEYNMLLKNHDEIWKIFRDEVVSLRNEKFVK
;
A
#
# COMPACT_ATOMS: atom_id res chain seq x y z
N MET A 1 3.30 55.54 27.45
CA MET A 1 2.64 54.40 26.77
C MET A 1 2.57 54.66 25.27
N ILE A 2 2.55 53.61 24.42
CA ILE A 2 2.87 53.62 22.97
C ILE A 2 2.28 54.83 22.21
N ARG A 3 3.09 55.42 21.33
CA ARG A 3 2.76 56.59 20.51
C ARG A 3 2.33 56.20 19.09
N ASP A 4 3.05 55.27 18.47
CA ASP A 4 2.89 54.93 17.05
C ASP A 4 3.37 53.50 16.78
N PHE A 5 2.85 52.90 15.70
CA PHE A 5 3.15 51.55 15.26
C PHE A 5 3.23 51.53 13.73
N ILE A 6 4.36 51.08 13.18
CA ILE A 6 4.60 51.01 11.74
C ILE A 6 5.02 49.58 11.38
N ASP A 7 4.23 48.93 10.56
CA ASP A 7 4.56 47.62 9.97
C ASP A 7 5.03 47.83 8.52
N ARG A 8 6.27 47.44 8.23
CA ARG A 8 6.88 47.47 6.88
C ARG A 8 7.15 46.06 6.35
N SER A 9 6.48 45.06 6.92
CA SER A 9 6.71 43.66 6.57
C SER A 9 6.37 43.38 5.11
N THR A 10 7.29 42.73 4.40
CA THR A 10 7.09 42.25 3.03
C THR A 10 7.54 40.79 2.94
N ASN A 11 8.72 40.52 2.39
CA ASN A 11 9.36 39.20 2.44
C ASN A 11 10.08 38.92 3.77
N LYS A 12 10.14 39.92 4.64
CA LYS A 12 10.70 39.87 5.99
C LYS A 12 9.75 40.59 6.94
N ILE A 13 9.67 40.11 8.17
CA ILE A 13 8.90 40.77 9.23
C ILE A 13 9.71 41.98 9.72
N ASP A 14 9.16 43.19 9.60
CA ASP A 14 9.77 44.46 10.01
C ASP A 14 8.71 45.35 10.69
N ILE A 15 8.84 45.52 12.00
CA ILE A 15 7.85 46.21 12.84
C ILE A 15 8.57 47.22 13.72
N GLU A 16 8.18 48.49 13.60
CA GLU A 16 8.69 49.59 14.41
C GLU A 16 7.60 50.10 15.37
N ILE A 17 7.90 50.12 16.67
CA ILE A 17 6.98 50.58 17.71
C ILE A 17 7.59 51.81 18.40
N LYS A 18 6.93 52.95 18.30
CA LYS A 18 7.41 54.21 18.90
C LYS A 18 6.70 54.45 20.23
N PHE A 19 7.46 54.71 21.27
CA PHE A 19 6.95 55.05 22.60
C PHE A 19 6.96 56.56 22.86
N LYS A 20 6.11 57.01 23.79
CA LYS A 20 6.23 58.36 24.39
C LYS A 20 7.56 58.44 25.17
N ARG A 21 8.17 59.63 25.21
CA ARG A 21 9.45 59.87 25.93
C ARG A 21 9.34 59.41 27.39
N GLY A 22 10.37 58.72 27.89
CA GLY A 22 10.41 58.17 29.25
C GLY A 22 9.56 56.91 29.48
N ALA A 23 8.75 56.46 28.52
CA ALA A 23 7.78 55.38 28.76
C ALA A 23 8.38 53.97 28.84
N ILE A 24 9.63 53.79 28.40
CA ILE A 24 10.39 52.54 28.46
C ILE A 24 11.76 52.76 29.11
N GLU A 25 11.90 53.86 29.86
CA GLU A 25 13.14 54.20 30.54
C GLU A 25 13.45 53.12 31.58
N GLY A 26 14.63 52.51 31.47
CA GLY A 26 15.04 51.39 32.31
C GLY A 26 14.54 50.01 31.85
N TRP A 27 13.83 49.89 30.72
CA TRP A 27 13.49 48.57 30.17
C TRP A 27 14.74 47.83 29.69
N THR A 28 14.79 46.54 30.02
CA THR A 28 15.69 45.57 29.39
C THR A 28 15.06 44.95 28.15
N GLU A 29 15.84 44.19 27.38
CA GLU A 29 15.32 43.44 26.23
C GLU A 29 14.26 42.41 26.65
N ASP A 30 14.45 41.74 27.78
CA ASP A 30 13.48 40.76 28.31
C ASP A 30 12.17 41.45 28.73
N ASP A 31 12.22 42.67 29.26
CA ASP A 31 11.03 43.47 29.56
C ASP A 31 10.25 43.79 28.28
N ALA A 32 10.95 44.15 27.20
CA ALA A 32 10.33 44.39 25.90
C ALA A 32 9.74 43.10 25.30
N ILE A 33 10.48 41.99 25.34
CA ILE A 33 10.02 40.67 24.87
C ILE A 33 8.78 40.21 25.65
N GLY A 34 8.78 40.38 26.97
CA GLY A 34 7.66 40.05 27.83
C GLY A 34 6.44 40.94 27.59
N PHE A 35 6.65 42.25 27.51
CA PHE A 35 5.59 43.24 27.26
C PHE A 35 4.88 43.00 25.92
N PHE A 36 5.65 42.76 24.86
CA PHE A 36 5.14 42.49 23.52
C PHE A 36 4.77 41.02 23.28
N LYS A 37 4.99 40.15 24.26
CA LYS A 37 4.76 38.69 24.15
C LYS A 37 5.47 38.08 22.93
N LEU A 38 6.65 38.58 22.59
CA LEU A 38 7.45 38.10 21.45
C LEU A 38 7.98 36.68 21.65
N ARG A 39 7.92 36.17 22.89
CA ARG A 39 8.19 34.78 23.23
C ARG A 39 6.92 34.13 23.78
N THR A 40 6.56 33.00 23.20
CA THR A 40 5.52 32.11 23.74
C THR A 40 6.12 30.74 23.98
N LYS A 41 5.85 30.16 25.15
CA LYS A 41 6.14 28.75 25.40
C LYS A 41 5.03 27.93 24.76
N LYS A 42 5.40 26.99 23.89
CA LYS A 42 4.50 25.93 23.44
C LYS A 42 4.90 24.66 24.16
N THR A 43 3.99 24.13 24.96
CA THR A 43 4.09 22.75 25.45
C THR A 43 3.38 21.89 24.42
N GLU A 44 4.10 20.95 23.84
CA GLU A 44 3.55 20.01 22.88
C GLU A 44 3.27 18.70 23.61
N ARG A 45 2.10 18.12 23.34
CA ARG A 45 1.73 16.78 23.81
C ARG A 45 1.29 15.99 22.59
N ILE A 46 1.99 14.90 22.32
CA ILE A 46 1.70 14.06 21.15
C ILE A 46 0.64 13.06 21.58
N VAL A 47 -0.61 13.33 21.20
CA VAL A 47 -1.76 12.48 21.49
C VAL A 47 -2.42 12.12 20.17
N VAL A 48 -2.53 10.82 19.90
CA VAL A 48 -3.11 10.28 18.67
C VAL A 48 -4.12 9.19 18.99
N ILE A 49 -4.98 8.86 18.03
CA ILE A 49 -5.76 7.63 18.10
C ILE A 49 -4.82 6.48 17.74
N ASP A 50 -4.94 5.36 18.44
CA ASP A 50 -4.19 4.16 18.16
C ASP A 50 -4.52 3.61 16.76
N TRP A 51 -3.66 2.74 16.24
CA TRP A 51 -3.81 2.22 14.89
C TRP A 51 -5.02 1.30 14.69
N SER A 52 -5.66 0.88 15.79
CA SER A 52 -6.89 0.09 15.77
C SER A 52 -8.16 0.97 15.72
N GLY A 53 -8.03 2.28 16.00
CA GLY A 53 -9.14 3.22 16.04
C GLY A 53 -9.94 3.19 17.35
N ASN A 54 -9.48 2.46 18.36
CA ASN A 54 -10.26 2.15 19.57
C ASN A 54 -9.73 2.81 20.85
N ALA A 55 -8.48 3.29 20.85
CA ALA A 55 -7.86 3.86 22.03
C ALA A 55 -7.12 5.16 21.71
N ILE A 56 -6.92 5.98 22.73
CA ILE A 56 -6.04 7.15 22.65
C ILE A 56 -4.66 6.72 23.14
N ARG A 57 -3.63 7.09 22.38
CA ARG A 57 -2.24 6.86 22.72
C ARG A 57 -1.48 8.16 22.83
N GLN A 58 -0.55 8.20 23.79
CA GLN A 58 0.31 9.35 24.02
C GLN A 58 1.76 8.92 23.85
N TYR A 59 2.56 9.81 23.29
CA TYR A 59 3.99 9.60 23.09
C TYR A 59 4.76 10.72 23.76
N GLU A 60 5.89 10.36 24.38
CA GLU A 60 6.80 11.33 25.01
C GLU A 60 7.65 12.03 23.95
N THR A 61 7.94 11.35 22.84
CA THR A 61 8.78 11.86 21.75
C THR A 61 8.18 11.60 20.38
N ALA A 62 8.56 12.41 19.39
CA ALA A 62 8.13 12.20 18.01
C ALA A 62 8.74 10.93 17.40
N GLU A 63 9.94 10.56 17.84
CA GLU A 63 10.67 9.38 17.40
C GLU A 63 9.91 8.09 17.74
N GLU A 64 9.31 8.00 18.92
CA GLU A 64 8.48 6.86 19.31
C GLU A 64 7.23 6.74 18.43
N LEU A 65 6.53 7.86 18.20
CA LEU A 65 5.38 7.89 17.30
C LEU A 65 5.76 7.39 15.91
N VAL A 66 6.88 7.87 15.37
CA VAL A 66 7.34 7.50 14.02
C VAL A 66 7.74 6.03 13.95
N LYS A 67 8.43 5.47 14.96
CA LYS A 67 8.77 4.04 15.01
C LYS A 67 7.51 3.18 14.97
N ASP A 68 6.54 3.49 15.83
CA ASP A 68 5.31 2.72 15.92
C ASP A 68 4.46 2.82 14.65
N PHE A 69 4.43 4.00 14.02
CA PHE A 69 3.82 4.17 12.72
C PHE A 69 4.49 3.31 11.65
N VAL A 70 5.82 3.29 11.63
CA VAL A 70 6.61 2.52 10.66
C VAL A 70 6.37 1.02 10.84
N ASP A 71 6.36 0.51 12.06
CA ASP A 71 6.09 -0.89 12.36
C ASP A 71 4.66 -1.30 11.96
N TRP A 72 3.67 -0.47 12.29
CA TRP A 72 2.29 -0.66 11.84
C TRP A 72 2.22 -0.67 10.30
N ARG A 73 2.86 0.29 9.64
CA ARG A 73 2.84 0.44 8.19
C ARG A 73 3.55 -0.71 7.47
N PHE A 74 4.61 -1.23 8.06
CA PHE A 74 5.34 -2.40 7.56
C PHE A 74 4.46 -3.65 7.54
N GLY A 75 3.54 -3.81 8.51
CA GLY A 75 2.55 -4.89 8.50
C GLY A 75 1.76 -4.97 7.18
N TYR A 76 1.44 -3.83 6.58
CA TYR A 76 0.76 -3.78 5.28
C TYR A 76 1.62 -4.25 4.10
N TYR A 77 2.95 -4.20 4.19
CA TYR A 77 3.83 -4.76 3.15
C TYR A 77 3.79 -6.28 3.19
N VAL A 78 3.81 -6.87 4.38
CA VAL A 78 3.63 -8.32 4.54
C VAL A 78 2.27 -8.75 3.99
N LEU A 79 1.19 -8.02 4.36
CA LEU A 79 -0.15 -8.27 3.82
C LEU A 79 -0.20 -8.13 2.29
N ARG A 80 0.49 -7.12 1.72
CA ARG A 80 0.58 -6.89 0.27
C ARG A 80 1.19 -8.10 -0.43
N TYR A 81 2.34 -8.60 0.04
CA TYR A 81 3.00 -9.75 -0.58
C TYR A 81 2.24 -11.06 -0.36
N GLN A 82 1.58 -11.23 0.79
CA GLN A 82 0.71 -12.37 1.03
C GLN A 82 -0.45 -12.38 0.04
N LYS A 83 -1.10 -11.24 -0.16
CA LYS A 83 -2.16 -11.07 -1.17
C LYS A 83 -1.64 -11.39 -2.58
N LEU A 84 -0.49 -10.84 -2.98
CA LEU A 84 0.11 -11.12 -4.28
C LEU A 84 0.42 -12.62 -4.47
N TYR A 85 0.92 -13.28 -3.44
CA TYR A 85 1.17 -14.72 -3.43
C TYR A 85 -0.11 -15.53 -3.59
N ASP A 86 -1.17 -15.16 -2.88
CA ASP A 86 -2.47 -15.85 -2.89
C ASP A 86 -3.18 -15.66 -4.24
N ASP A 87 -3.25 -14.42 -4.74
CA ASP A 87 -3.85 -14.08 -6.02
C ASP A 87 -3.07 -14.77 -7.17
N THR A 88 -1.74 -14.78 -7.11
CA THR A 88 -0.90 -15.51 -8.09
C THR A 88 -1.11 -17.02 -8.00
N SER A 89 -1.19 -17.57 -6.79
CA SER A 89 -1.43 -19.00 -6.58
C SER A 89 -2.81 -19.41 -7.11
N TYR A 90 -3.80 -18.54 -6.95
CA TYR A 90 -5.14 -18.73 -7.47
C TYR A 90 -5.14 -18.81 -8.99
N GLU A 91 -4.59 -17.81 -9.67
CA GLU A 91 -4.52 -17.79 -11.14
C GLU A 91 -3.61 -18.89 -11.71
N LEU A 92 -2.54 -19.25 -11.00
CA LEU A 92 -1.69 -20.39 -11.39
C LEU A 92 -2.50 -21.69 -11.43
N ARG A 93 -3.31 -21.98 -10.40
CA ARG A 93 -4.15 -23.20 -10.38
C ARG A 93 -5.12 -23.20 -11.56
N TYR A 94 -5.75 -22.07 -11.85
CA TYR A 94 -6.64 -21.91 -13.00
C TYR A 94 -5.94 -22.21 -14.34
N GLN A 95 -4.77 -21.63 -14.58
CA GLN A 95 -4.01 -21.88 -15.81
C GLN A 95 -3.56 -23.34 -15.90
N GLN A 96 -3.13 -23.94 -14.78
CA GLN A 96 -2.79 -25.36 -14.75
C GLN A 96 -4.00 -26.25 -15.06
N GLY A 97 -5.19 -25.86 -14.61
CA GLY A 97 -6.47 -26.50 -14.97
C GLY A 97 -6.74 -26.42 -16.47
N ILE A 98 -6.66 -25.23 -17.08
CA ILE A 98 -6.81 -25.06 -18.53
C ILE A 98 -5.80 -25.93 -19.30
N LYS A 99 -4.52 -25.90 -18.90
CA LYS A 99 -3.48 -26.72 -19.52
C LYS A 99 -3.84 -28.20 -19.49
N GLU A 100 -4.38 -28.70 -18.37
CA GLU A 100 -4.80 -30.09 -18.26
C GLU A 100 -5.99 -30.39 -19.18
N CYS A 101 -6.94 -29.47 -19.32
CA CYS A 101 -8.03 -29.60 -20.28
C CYS A 101 -7.51 -29.70 -21.74
N PHE A 102 -6.48 -28.93 -22.10
CA PHE A 102 -5.79 -29.10 -23.38
C PHE A 102 -5.09 -30.45 -23.50
N ASP A 103 -4.32 -30.84 -22.48
CA ASP A 103 -3.53 -32.09 -22.48
C ASP A 103 -4.41 -33.34 -22.56
N LYS A 104 -5.66 -33.24 -22.10
CA LYS A 104 -6.66 -34.32 -22.10
C LYS A 104 -7.68 -34.19 -23.24
N ASP A 105 -7.44 -33.28 -24.17
CA ASP A 105 -8.28 -33.05 -25.35
C ASP A 105 -9.76 -32.83 -25.02
N LEU A 106 -10.03 -32.02 -23.99
CA LEU A 106 -11.38 -31.61 -23.62
C LEU A 106 -12.18 -31.05 -24.83
N PRO A 107 -11.62 -30.21 -25.72
CA PRO A 107 -12.37 -29.63 -26.84
C PRO A 107 -13.05 -30.67 -27.74
N SER A 108 -12.35 -31.75 -28.07
CA SER A 108 -12.90 -32.85 -28.86
C SER A 108 -14.00 -33.61 -28.11
N MET A 109 -13.96 -33.64 -26.77
CA MET A 109 -14.99 -34.27 -25.95
C MET A 109 -16.25 -33.41 -25.79
N LEU A 110 -16.17 -32.10 -26.05
CA LEU A 110 -17.31 -31.19 -25.92
C LEU A 110 -18.33 -31.35 -27.06
N THR A 111 -17.94 -31.91 -28.21
CA THR A 111 -18.87 -32.09 -29.35
C THR A 111 -20.00 -33.06 -29.04
N ASP A 112 -19.77 -34.00 -28.12
CA ASP A 112 -20.71 -35.07 -27.78
C ASP A 112 -21.57 -34.75 -26.55
N ILE A 113 -21.29 -33.64 -25.85
CA ILE A 113 -21.95 -33.27 -24.61
C ILE A 113 -23.08 -32.28 -24.89
N LYS A 114 -24.31 -32.64 -24.54
CA LYS A 114 -25.51 -31.82 -24.75
C LYS A 114 -25.84 -30.87 -23.59
N ASP A 115 -25.29 -31.13 -22.41
CA ASP A 115 -25.67 -30.44 -21.17
C ASP A 115 -24.46 -29.78 -20.50
N LYS A 116 -24.64 -28.52 -20.02
CA LYS A 116 -23.62 -27.76 -19.30
C LYS A 116 -23.18 -28.48 -18.02
N GLU A 117 -24.11 -29.15 -17.32
CA GLU A 117 -23.80 -29.86 -16.08
C GLU A 117 -22.84 -31.04 -16.32
N ALA A 118 -22.99 -31.73 -17.46
CA ALA A 118 -22.06 -32.78 -17.86
C ALA A 118 -20.65 -32.23 -18.19
N VAL A 119 -20.55 -31.01 -18.74
CA VAL A 119 -19.26 -30.33 -18.99
C VAL A 119 -18.57 -29.96 -17.67
N VAL A 120 -19.31 -29.41 -16.70
CA VAL A 120 -18.80 -29.07 -15.36
C VAL A 120 -18.20 -30.30 -14.69
N ASN A 121 -18.99 -31.38 -14.60
CA ASN A 121 -18.56 -32.65 -14.00
C ASN A 121 -17.29 -33.23 -14.66
N LYS A 122 -17.13 -33.03 -15.98
CA LYS A 122 -15.94 -33.48 -16.70
C LYS A 122 -14.73 -32.63 -16.35
N ILE A 123 -14.86 -31.30 -16.34
CA ILE A 123 -13.78 -30.37 -15.99
C ILE A 123 -13.31 -30.62 -14.55
N GLU A 124 -14.23 -30.81 -13.60
CA GLU A 124 -13.91 -31.14 -12.21
C GLU A 124 -13.08 -32.41 -12.10
N LYS A 125 -13.47 -33.48 -12.82
CA LYS A 125 -12.71 -34.74 -12.85
C LYS A 125 -11.31 -34.56 -13.44
N LEU A 126 -11.17 -33.79 -14.51
CA LEU A 126 -9.87 -33.55 -15.15
C LEU A 126 -8.95 -32.67 -14.29
N THR A 127 -9.53 -31.70 -13.59
CA THR A 127 -8.80 -30.66 -12.85
C THR A 127 -8.74 -30.90 -11.34
N LEU A 128 -9.21 -32.06 -10.85
CA LEU A 128 -9.31 -32.43 -9.44
C LEU A 128 -8.02 -32.16 -8.64
N LYS A 129 -6.85 -32.44 -9.25
CA LYS A 129 -5.53 -32.22 -8.63
C LYS A 129 -5.20 -30.76 -8.32
N PHE A 130 -5.87 -29.81 -8.98
CA PHE A 130 -5.65 -28.38 -8.81
C PHE A 130 -6.67 -27.73 -7.88
N LYS A 131 -7.71 -28.44 -7.43
CA LYS A 131 -8.73 -27.91 -6.50
C LYS A 131 -9.26 -26.54 -6.94
N LEU A 132 -9.78 -26.47 -8.17
CA LEU A 132 -10.40 -25.27 -8.68
C LEU A 132 -11.71 -24.97 -7.92
N ASP A 133 -12.04 -23.70 -7.74
CA ASP A 133 -13.35 -23.31 -7.22
C ASP A 133 -14.40 -23.22 -8.35
N GLU A 134 -15.65 -23.03 -7.95
CA GLU A 134 -16.79 -22.93 -8.89
C GLU A 134 -16.60 -21.81 -9.93
N LYS A 135 -16.02 -20.67 -9.54
CA LYS A 135 -15.78 -19.53 -10.45
C LYS A 135 -14.71 -19.88 -11.50
N GLN A 136 -13.66 -20.58 -11.10
CA GLN A 136 -12.62 -21.06 -12.01
C GLN A 136 -13.16 -22.11 -12.97
N ILE A 137 -14.00 -23.02 -12.49
CA ILE A 137 -14.63 -24.03 -13.32
C ILE A 137 -15.58 -23.37 -14.33
N ASP A 138 -16.46 -22.46 -13.90
CA ASP A 138 -17.37 -21.75 -14.80
C ASP A 138 -16.61 -20.91 -15.84
N ARG A 139 -15.47 -20.31 -15.48
CA ARG A 139 -14.56 -19.65 -16.44
C ARG A 139 -14.04 -20.60 -17.53
N ILE A 140 -13.75 -21.87 -17.20
CA ILE A 140 -13.33 -22.90 -18.18
C ILE A 140 -14.53 -23.40 -19.00
N VAL A 141 -15.69 -23.56 -18.38
CA VAL A 141 -16.92 -24.00 -19.08
C VAL A 141 -17.31 -22.98 -20.15
N ASN A 142 -17.23 -21.69 -19.82
CA ASN A 142 -17.55 -20.59 -20.74
C ASN A 142 -16.38 -20.22 -21.67
N PHE A 143 -15.35 -21.07 -21.78
CA PHE A 143 -14.18 -20.80 -22.61
C PHE A 143 -14.53 -20.93 -24.09
N PRO A 144 -14.45 -19.85 -24.90
CA PRO A 144 -14.90 -19.88 -26.29
C PRO A 144 -14.12 -20.89 -27.15
N THR A 145 -14.78 -21.50 -28.13
CA THR A 145 -14.18 -22.52 -29.01
C THR A 145 -12.86 -22.07 -29.65
N TYR A 146 -12.78 -20.83 -30.12
CA TYR A 146 -11.57 -20.27 -30.74
C TYR A 146 -10.37 -20.18 -29.78
N ARG A 147 -10.59 -20.13 -28.47
CA ARG A 147 -9.52 -20.12 -27.46
C ARG A 147 -8.93 -21.50 -27.21
N TRP A 148 -9.51 -22.57 -27.77
CA TRP A 148 -8.90 -23.89 -27.78
C TRP A 148 -7.91 -24.06 -28.95
N SER A 149 -7.10 -23.03 -29.21
CA SER A 149 -6.10 -23.03 -30.26
C SER A 149 -4.70 -23.39 -29.73
N LYS A 150 -3.80 -23.82 -30.63
CA LYS A 150 -2.39 -24.06 -30.29
C LYS A 150 -1.71 -22.82 -29.71
N GLU A 151 -2.06 -21.64 -30.22
CA GLU A 151 -1.55 -20.36 -29.72
C GLU A 151 -1.98 -20.11 -28.27
N SER A 152 -3.27 -20.30 -27.97
CA SER A 152 -3.80 -20.13 -26.61
C SER A 152 -3.20 -21.15 -25.63
N TYR A 153 -2.92 -22.37 -26.09
CA TYR A 153 -2.22 -23.36 -25.29
C TYR A 153 -0.78 -22.93 -24.97
N GLN A 154 -0.06 -22.33 -25.94
CA GLN A 154 1.27 -21.79 -25.70
C GLN A 154 1.23 -20.61 -24.72
N GLN A 155 0.31 -19.66 -24.91
CA GLN A 155 0.09 -18.56 -23.97
C GLN A 155 -0.22 -19.06 -22.55
N CYS A 156 -0.99 -20.14 -22.41
CA CYS A 156 -1.26 -20.78 -21.12
C CYS A 156 0.04 -21.32 -20.46
N LYS A 157 0.91 -21.98 -21.23
CA LYS A 157 2.22 -22.45 -20.73
C LYS A 157 3.12 -21.31 -20.29
N ASP A 158 3.15 -20.23 -21.06
CA ASP A 158 3.97 -19.06 -20.77
C ASP A 158 3.49 -18.38 -19.48
N LYS A 159 2.17 -18.21 -19.32
CA LYS A 159 1.57 -17.74 -18.07
C LYS A 159 1.89 -18.64 -16.88
N ILE A 160 1.81 -19.96 -17.03
CA ILE A 160 2.17 -20.89 -15.94
C ILE A 160 3.63 -20.69 -15.52
N LYS A 161 4.55 -20.47 -16.48
CA LYS A 161 5.96 -20.21 -16.19
C LYS A 161 6.14 -18.89 -15.44
N GLU A 162 5.51 -17.83 -15.92
CA GLU A 162 5.51 -16.49 -15.30
C GLU A 162 4.97 -16.54 -13.86
N TRP A 163 3.77 -17.08 -13.67
CA TRP A 163 3.14 -17.15 -12.35
C TRP A 163 3.91 -18.05 -11.37
N ARG A 164 4.57 -19.11 -11.84
CA ARG A 164 5.46 -19.91 -10.99
C ARG A 164 6.68 -19.12 -10.52
N ALA A 165 7.26 -18.31 -11.40
CA ALA A 165 8.39 -17.46 -11.04
C ALA A 165 7.97 -16.39 -10.02
N ALA A 166 6.89 -15.65 -10.30
CA ALA A 166 6.35 -14.64 -9.39
C ALA A 166 5.96 -15.23 -8.03
N LYS A 167 5.25 -16.37 -8.02
CA LYS A 167 4.89 -17.07 -6.78
C LYS A 167 6.12 -17.44 -5.94
N LYS A 168 7.18 -17.92 -6.59
CA LYS A 168 8.44 -18.28 -5.91
C LYS A 168 9.08 -17.05 -5.30
N GLU A 169 9.14 -15.94 -6.04
CA GLU A 169 9.68 -14.67 -5.57
C GLU A 169 8.91 -14.14 -4.36
N TYR A 170 7.58 -14.07 -4.43
CA TYR A 170 6.76 -13.61 -3.30
C TYR A 170 6.93 -14.51 -2.07
N ASN A 171 7.00 -15.82 -2.25
CA ASN A 171 7.27 -16.75 -1.15
C ASN A 171 8.68 -16.60 -0.56
N MET A 172 9.67 -16.21 -1.37
CA MET A 172 11.00 -15.89 -0.86
C MET A 172 10.98 -14.61 -0.02
N LEU A 173 10.31 -13.56 -0.50
CA LEU A 173 10.14 -12.30 0.24
C LEU A 173 9.40 -12.53 1.57
N LEU A 174 8.29 -13.28 1.55
CA LEU A 174 7.52 -13.61 2.75
C LEU A 174 8.32 -14.43 3.78
N LYS A 175 9.33 -15.19 3.34
CA LYS A 175 10.24 -15.91 4.24
C LYS A 175 11.40 -15.05 4.75
N ASN A 176 11.69 -13.92 4.10
CA ASN A 176 12.79 -13.04 4.44
C ASN A 176 12.28 -11.60 4.63
N HIS A 177 11.83 -11.32 5.85
CA HIS A 177 11.30 -10.01 6.21
C HIS A 177 12.33 -8.87 6.04
N ASP A 178 13.64 -9.16 6.10
CA ASP A 178 14.68 -8.14 5.91
C ASP A 178 14.70 -7.58 4.49
N GLU A 179 14.39 -8.41 3.49
CA GLU A 179 14.26 -7.95 2.11
C GLU A 179 13.00 -7.09 1.92
N ILE A 180 11.90 -7.43 2.59
CA ILE A 180 10.70 -6.59 2.60
C ILE A 180 11.03 -5.24 3.26
N TRP A 181 11.82 -5.22 4.34
CA TRP A 181 12.28 -4.00 4.99
C TRP A 181 13.16 -3.14 4.08
N LYS A 182 14.01 -3.78 3.27
CA LYS A 182 14.82 -3.08 2.26
C LYS A 182 13.92 -2.39 1.23
N ILE A 183 12.95 -3.10 0.68
CA ILE A 183 11.97 -2.55 -0.27
C ILE A 183 11.19 -1.39 0.36
N PHE A 184 10.72 -1.55 1.60
CA PHE A 184 10.02 -0.49 2.33
C PHE A 184 10.88 0.77 2.46
N ARG A 185 12.15 0.63 2.85
CA ARG A 185 13.07 1.77 2.96
C ARG A 185 13.30 2.46 1.62
N ASP A 186 13.50 1.69 0.57
CA ASP A 186 13.73 2.22 -0.78
C ASP A 186 12.51 3.01 -1.28
N GLU A 187 11.28 2.48 -1.07
CA GLU A 187 10.02 3.18 -1.37
C GLU A 187 9.87 4.47 -0.54
N VAL A 188 10.21 4.47 0.76
CA VAL A 188 10.15 5.68 1.60
C VAL A 188 11.18 6.72 1.16
N VAL A 189 12.37 6.30 0.73
CA VAL A 189 13.40 7.22 0.21
C VAL A 189 12.97 7.83 -1.12
N SER A 190 12.32 7.06 -2.01
CA SER A 190 11.86 7.59 -3.30
C SER A 190 10.82 8.71 -3.13
N LEU A 191 9.98 8.62 -2.09
CA LEU A 191 8.99 9.66 -1.76
C LEU A 191 9.61 11.03 -1.45
N ARG A 192 10.90 11.12 -1.08
CA ARG A 192 11.56 12.42 -0.84
C ARG A 192 11.64 13.28 -2.10
N ASN A 193 11.66 12.65 -3.27
CA ASN A 193 11.77 13.33 -4.56
C ASN A 193 10.40 13.62 -5.18
N GLU A 194 9.32 13.13 -4.57
CA GLU A 194 7.97 13.36 -5.07
C GLU A 194 7.42 14.71 -4.62
N LYS A 195 6.80 15.42 -5.57
CA LYS A 195 6.01 16.62 -5.25
C LYS A 195 4.62 16.15 -4.86
N PHE A 196 4.33 16.12 -3.57
CA PHE A 196 2.97 15.97 -3.09
C PHE A 196 2.19 17.24 -3.46
N VAL A 197 1.40 17.15 -4.55
CA VAL A 197 0.46 18.21 -4.91
C VAL A 197 -0.67 18.17 -3.88
N LYS A 198 -0.89 19.29 -3.19
CA LYS A 198 -2.04 19.49 -2.30
C LYS A 198 -3.31 19.64 -3.09
#